data_AF-A0A2H6IEQ0-F1
#
_entry.id   AF-A0A2H6IEQ0-F1
#
_cell.length_a   1.000
_cell.length_b   1.000
_cell.length_c   1.000
_cell.angle_alpha   90.00
_cell.angle_beta   90.00
_cell.angle_gamma   90.00
#
_symmetry.space_group_name_H-M   'P 1'
#
loop_
_entity.id
_entity.type
_entity.pdbx_description
1 polymer ?
#
loop_
_entity_poly.entity_id
_entity_poly.type
_entity_poly.pdbx_seq_one_letter_code
_entity_poly.pdbx_strand_id
1 'polypeptide(L)'
;MMLSDEKVTHMSHVLLKELKKKGLVVVKEDEGKIRRQMQKSITDELKAGEEIEEAVRRKIQSYSKNIIEGSSEWEVLYKKFFKEEEAKRGRYSG
;
A
#
# COMPACT_ATOMS: atom_id res chain seq x y z
N MET A 1 0.57 -9.91 3.61
CA MET A 1 -0.15 -10.63 2.53
C MET A 1 -0.26 -9.70 1.34
N MET A 2 0.51 -9.95 0.29
CA MET A 2 0.50 -9.13 -0.92
C MET A 2 -0.68 -9.47 -1.83
N LEU A 3 -1.22 -8.47 -2.53
CA LEU A 3 -2.01 -8.74 -3.73
C LEU A 3 -1.10 -9.40 -4.78
N SER A 4 -1.55 -10.48 -5.41
CA SER A 4 -0.80 -11.07 -6.54
C SER A 4 -0.86 -10.17 -7.76
N ASP A 5 0.11 -10.31 -8.67
CA ASP A 5 0.15 -9.57 -9.93
C ASP A 5 -1.13 -9.76 -10.75
N GLU A 6 -1.72 -10.96 -10.69
CA GLU A 6 -3.01 -11.25 -11.32
C GLU A 6 -4.14 -10.42 -10.70
N LYS A 7 -4.18 -10.28 -9.37
CA LYS A 7 -5.17 -9.44 -8.68
C LYS A 7 -4.96 -7.96 -9.01
N VAL A 8 -3.72 -7.47 -9.04
CA VAL A 8 -3.40 -6.08 -9.44
C VAL A 8 -3.83 -5.82 -10.89
N THR A 9 -3.59 -6.79 -11.77
CA THR A 9 -4.01 -6.74 -13.18
C THR A 9 -5.53 -6.70 -13.30
N HIS A 10 -6.23 -7.59 -12.60
CA HIS A 10 -7.69 -7.63 -12.60
C HIS A 10 -8.29 -6.33 -12.05
N MET A 11 -7.78 -5.84 -10.92
CA MET A 11 -8.21 -4.57 -10.33
C MET A 11 -8.03 -3.40 -11.30
N SER A 12 -6.89 -3.33 -12.00
CA SER A 12 -6.64 -2.27 -12.98
C SER A 12 -7.64 -2.29 -14.14
N HIS A 13 -8.04 -3.48 -14.59
CA HIS A 13 -9.10 -3.62 -15.61
C HIS A 13 -10.46 -3.13 -15.08
N VAL A 14 -10.86 -3.57 -13.88
CA VAL A 14 -12.16 -3.21 -13.28
C VAL A 14 -12.22 -1.70 -13.04
N LEU A 15 -11.18 -1.10 -12.46
CA LEU A 15 -11.12 0.33 -12.18
C LEU A 15 -11.25 1.16 -13.46
N LEU A 16 -10.43 0.88 -14.49
CA LEU A 16 -10.50 1.65 -15.73
C LEU A 16 -11.88 1.51 -16.40
N LYS A 17 -12.44 0.30 -16.42
CA LYS A 17 -13.76 0.03 -16.98
C LYS A 17 -14.85 0.85 -16.28
N GLU A 18 -14.87 0.83 -14.95
CA GLU A 18 -15.91 1.51 -14.17
C GLU A 18 -15.74 3.04 -14.20
N LEU A 19 -14.51 3.56 -14.16
CA LEU A 19 -14.24 5.00 -14.31
C LEU A 19 -14.75 5.52 -15.66
N LYS A 20 -14.52 4.78 -16.74
CA LYS A 20 -15.05 5.10 -18.07
C LYS A 20 -16.58 5.02 -18.10
N LYS A 21 -17.15 3.92 -17.60
CA LYS A 21 -18.60 3.69 -17.60
C LYS A 21 -19.37 4.80 -16.87
N LYS A 22 -18.80 5.32 -15.79
CA LYS A 22 -19.38 6.43 -15.01
C LYS A 22 -19.09 7.82 -15.60
N GLY A 23 -18.34 7.91 -16.70
CA GLY A 23 -17.95 9.19 -17.31
C GLY A 23 -17.03 10.04 -16.43
N LEU A 24 -16.34 9.43 -15.46
CA LEU A 24 -15.47 10.15 -14.51
C LEU A 24 -14.10 10.50 -15.11
N VAL A 25 -13.74 9.87 -16.22
CA VAL A 25 -12.46 10.05 -16.90
C VAL A 25 -12.65 10.12 -18.41
N VAL A 26 -11.78 10.89 -19.07
CA VAL A 26 -11.65 10.90 -20.53
C VAL A 26 -10.35 10.20 -20.91
N VAL A 27 -10.46 9.15 -21.72
CA VAL A 27 -9.30 8.38 -22.19
C VAL A 27 -8.58 9.20 -23.28
N LYS A 28 -7.33 9.60 -23.00
CA LYS A 28 -6.49 10.39 -23.91
C LYS A 28 -5.37 9.58 -24.58
N GLU A 29 -5.20 8.34 -24.16
CA GLU A 29 -4.10 7.45 -24.56
C GLU A 29 -4.62 6.02 -24.76
N ASP A 30 -3.78 5.15 -25.30
CA ASP A 30 -4.08 3.72 -25.37
C ASP A 30 -4.41 3.14 -23.99
N GLU A 31 -5.50 2.37 -23.91
CA GLU A 31 -5.95 1.80 -22.63
C GLU A 31 -4.94 0.82 -22.05
N GLY A 32 -4.19 0.10 -22.89
CA GLY A 32 -3.12 -0.77 -22.45
C GLY A 32 -2.03 -0.01 -21.70
N LYS A 33 -1.61 1.16 -22.23
CA LYS A 33 -0.67 2.06 -21.54
C LYS A 33 -1.24 2.57 -20.22
N ILE A 34 -2.51 3.02 -20.21
CA ILE A 34 -3.17 3.51 -18.99
C ILE A 34 -3.21 2.41 -17.92
N ARG A 35 -3.62 1.20 -18.29
CA ARG A 35 -3.66 0.05 -17.36
C ARG A 35 -2.28 -0.31 -16.82
N ARG A 36 -1.24 -0.31 -17.65
CA ARG A 36 0.15 -0.56 -17.17
C ARG A 36 0.58 0.49 -16.15
N GLN A 37 0.24 1.76 -16.38
CA GLN A 37 0.55 2.81 -15.42
C GLN A 37 -0.25 2.64 -14.11
N MET A 38 -1.52 2.25 -14.19
CA MET A 38 -2.33 1.94 -13.00
C MET A 38 -1.75 0.77 -12.20
N GLN A 39 -1.37 -0.33 -12.88
CA GLN A 39 -0.73 -1.48 -12.26
C GLN A 39 0.55 -1.05 -11.54
N LYS A 40 1.41 -0.28 -12.22
CA LYS A 40 2.63 0.26 -11.64
C LYS A 40 2.34 1.10 -10.38
N SER A 41 1.41 2.04 -10.45
CA SER A 41 1.03 2.85 -9.29
C SER A 41 0.53 2.01 -8.11
N ILE A 42 -0.27 0.98 -8.36
CA ILE A 42 -0.76 0.08 -7.31
C ILE A 42 0.41 -0.72 -6.71
N THR A 43 1.26 -1.31 -7.54
CA THR A 43 2.43 -2.09 -7.09
C THR A 43 3.41 -1.24 -6.30
N ASP A 44 3.67 -0.01 -6.74
CA ASP A 44 4.57 0.91 -6.06
C ASP A 44 4.02 1.30 -4.67
N GLU A 45 2.69 1.43 -4.52
CA GLU A 45 2.06 1.68 -3.22
C GLU A 45 2.13 0.46 -2.28
N LEU A 46 1.89 -0.74 -2.81
CA LEU A 46 1.99 -1.97 -2.02
C LEU A 46 3.42 -2.17 -1.47
N LYS A 47 4.43 -1.98 -2.32
CA LYS A 47 5.84 -2.06 -1.92
C LYS A 47 6.18 -1.03 -0.85
N ALA A 48 5.70 0.21 -0.96
CA ALA A 48 5.92 1.21 0.05
C ALA A 48 5.31 0.82 1.41
N GLY A 49 4.11 0.24 1.40
CA GLY A 49 3.47 -0.29 2.61
C GLY A 49 4.27 -1.43 3.25
N GLU A 50 4.82 -2.34 2.45
CA GLU A 50 5.69 -3.44 2.91
C GLU A 50 6.99 -2.94 3.53
N GLU A 51 7.65 -1.97 2.89
CA GLU A 51 8.87 -1.37 3.42
C GLU A 51 8.62 -0.68 4.78
N ILE A 52 7.46 -0.06 4.94
CA ILE A 52 7.03 0.53 6.21
C ILE A 52 6.76 -0.58 7.24
N GLU A 53 6.00 -1.61 6.89
CA GLU A 53 5.69 -2.74 7.77
C GLU A 53 6.98 -3.41 8.28
N GLU A 54 7.94 -3.69 7.38
CA GLU A 54 9.24 -4.24 7.77
C GLU A 54 10.01 -3.32 8.72
N ALA A 55 10.04 -2.02 8.42
CA ALA A 55 10.72 -1.05 9.28
C ALA A 55 10.10 -1.00 10.68
N VAL A 56 8.77 -1.03 10.76
CA VAL A 56 8.02 -1.07 12.03
C VAL A 56 8.31 -2.36 12.79
N ARG A 57 8.24 -3.52 12.14
CA ARG A 57 8.53 -4.83 12.74
C ARG A 57 9.95 -4.87 13.31
N ARG A 58 10.95 -4.45 12.52
CA ARG A 58 12.35 -4.34 12.97
C ARG A 58 12.47 -3.40 14.17
N LYS A 59 11.77 -2.26 14.15
CA LYS A 59 11.78 -1.29 15.25
C LYS A 59 11.20 -1.87 16.53
N ILE A 60 10.07 -2.59 16.48
CA ILE A 60 9.47 -3.23 17.66
C ILE A 60 10.38 -4.34 18.20
N GLN A 61 10.93 -5.17 17.32
CA GLN A 61 11.84 -6.27 17.70
C GLN A 61 13.15 -5.78 18.36
N SER A 62 13.57 -4.54 18.11
CA SER A 62 14.76 -3.95 18.75
C SER A 62 14.59 -3.64 20.24
N TYR A 63 13.36 -3.71 20.78
CA TYR A 63 13.10 -3.45 22.19
C TYR A 63 13.60 -4.61 23.05
N SER A 64 14.24 -4.29 24.18
CA SER A 64 14.79 -5.30 25.11
C SER A 64 13.72 -6.19 25.75
N LYS A 65 12.47 -5.72 25.78
CA LYS A 65 11.30 -6.47 26.26
C LYS A 65 10.79 -7.36 25.13
N ASN A 66 10.52 -8.62 25.44
CA ASN A 66 9.87 -9.54 24.49
C ASN A 66 8.41 -9.10 24.26
N ILE A 67 8.16 -8.35 23.18
CA ILE A 67 6.84 -7.87 22.81
C ILE A 67 6.25 -8.86 21.80
N ILE A 68 5.21 -9.59 22.23
CA ILE A 68 4.58 -10.66 21.43
C ILE A 68 3.76 -10.03 20.29
N GLU A 69 4.03 -10.44 19.05
CA GLU A 69 3.24 -10.03 17.88
C GLU A 69 1.76 -10.40 18.03
N GLY A 70 0.86 -9.47 17.68
CA GLY A 70 -0.59 -9.61 17.87
C GLY A 70 -1.09 -9.37 19.29
N SER A 71 -0.21 -9.08 20.26
CA SER A 71 -0.64 -8.60 21.57
C SER A 71 -1.13 -7.15 21.51
N SER A 72 -1.96 -6.72 22.47
CA SER A 72 -2.45 -5.33 22.53
C SER A 72 -1.30 -4.31 22.61
N GLU A 73 -0.22 -4.63 23.31
CA GLU A 73 0.98 -3.78 23.40
C GLU A 73 1.66 -3.64 22.04
N TRP A 74 1.81 -4.76 21.33
CA TRP A 74 2.39 -4.77 19.98
C TRP A 74 1.53 -3.96 19.00
N GLU A 75 0.21 -4.13 19.02
CA GLU A 75 -0.73 -3.41 18.15
C GLU A 75 -0.67 -1.89 18.34
N VAL A 76 -0.53 -1.43 19.60
CA VAL A 76 -0.39 0.00 19.92
C VAL A 76 0.92 0.55 19.36
N LEU A 77 2.02 -0.17 19.56
CA LEU A 77 3.34 0.24 19.04
C LEU A 77 3.39 0.19 17.51
N TYR A 78 2.79 -0.83 16.91
CA TYR A 78 2.69 -0.99 15.47
C TYR A 78 2.00 0.21 14.84
N LYS A 79 0.78 0.55 15.31
CA LYS A 79 0.03 1.70 14.79
C LYS A 79 0.80 3.01 14.94
N LYS A 80 1.48 3.21 16.08
CA LYS A 80 2.28 4.41 16.32
C LYS A 80 3.45 4.51 15.33
N PHE A 81 4.26 3.45 15.24
CA PHE A 81 5.44 3.46 14.40
C PHE A 81 5.12 3.42 12.91
N PHE A 82 4.01 2.80 12.51
CA PHE A 82 3.53 2.83 11.13
C PHE A 82 3.27 4.28 10.69
N LYS A 83 2.52 5.05 11.50
CA LYS A 83 2.29 6.48 11.24
C LYS A 83 3.59 7.30 11.20
N GLU A 84 4.53 7.04 12.12
CA GLU A 84 5.83 7.72 12.12
C GLU A 84 6.63 7.42 10.83
N GLU A 85 6.61 6.16 10.37
CA GLU A 85 7.31 5.72 9.16
C GLU A 85 6.64 6.22 7.87
N GLU A 86 5.31 6.34 7.84
CA GLU A 86 4.56 7.03 6.77
C GLU A 86 4.92 8.51 6.69
N ALA A 87 4.97 9.21 7.83
CA ALA A 87 5.30 10.63 7.90
C ALA A 87 6.73 10.90 7.41
N LYS A 88 7.70 10.07 7.82
CA LYS A 88 9.09 10.17 7.35
C LYS A 88 9.24 9.99 5.83
N ARG A 89 8.39 9.17 5.21
CA ARG A 89 8.39 8.92 3.76
C ARG A 89 7.53 9.92 2.98
N GLY A 90 6.95 10.92 3.66
CA GLY A 90 6.06 11.90 3.02
C GLY A 90 4.73 11.31 2.54
N ARG A 91 4.31 10.15 3.06
CA ARG A 91 3.07 9.44 2.70
C ARG A 91 1.93 9.66 3.69
N TYR A 92 2.19 10.35 4.79
CA TYR A 92 1.17 10.62 5.81
C TYR A 92 0.14 11.63 5.30
N SER A 93 -1.06 11.15 5.00
CA SER A 93 -2.26 11.96 4.90
C SER A 93 -2.79 12.23 6.31
N GLY A 94 -2.42 13.39 6.86
CA GLY A 94 -2.93 13.87 8.15
C GLY A 94 -4.42 14.14 8.15
#